data_AF-A0A2V8GHL1-F1
#
_entry.id   AF-A0A2V8GHL1-F1
#
_cell.length_a   1.000
_cell.length_b   1.000
_cell.length_c   1.000
_cell.angle_alpha   90.00
_cell.angle_beta   90.00
_cell.angle_gamma   90.00
#
_symmetry.space_group_name_H-M   'P 1'
#
loop_
_entity.id
_entity.type
_entity.pdbx_description
1 polymer ?
#
loop_
_entity_poly.entity_id
_entity_poly.type
_entity_poly.pdbx_seq_one_letter_code
_entity_poly.pdbx_strand_id
1 'polypeptide(L)'
;MRSIATVVLTIAMAGSATAQEHAGGGYAFGGIVSIRQPGPTGEAPQTYDTAPGGATIGWLIGIGAFVTPVVSVEFEISSTGIMTAREPSRYGMTFNEERRDRFFTSAARFHVPIGRLADLEPVAGVTVVRSESWSQTEYFQFWLSPQQQRVVEPRVANAAVLRFGFVAGADLRIGGRRAAFVPSFRWCPTGDGLSERPPYATGFPTSTMRAGAGLRIDF
;
A
#
# COMPACT_ATOMS: atom_id res chain seq x y z
N MET A 1 -9.33 4.56 24.54
CA MET A 1 -9.52 3.91 23.22
C MET A 1 -11.00 3.89 22.86
N ARG A 2 -11.54 5.01 22.41
CA ARG A 2 -12.88 5.16 21.85
C ARG A 2 -12.72 6.17 20.70
N SER A 3 -13.49 5.99 19.64
CA SER A 3 -13.61 6.93 18.49
C SER A 3 -12.64 6.74 17.31
N ILE A 4 -12.52 5.51 16.78
CA ILE A 4 -12.09 5.30 15.36
C ILE A 4 -13.15 4.55 14.55
N ALA A 5 -14.08 3.83 15.19
CA ALA A 5 -15.11 3.03 14.52
C ALA A 5 -16.26 3.84 13.89
N THR A 6 -16.33 5.16 14.06
CA THR A 6 -17.50 5.96 13.66
C THR A 6 -17.35 6.66 12.31
N VAL A 7 -16.16 6.72 11.72
CA VAL A 7 -15.94 7.44 10.44
C VAL A 7 -16.28 6.60 9.20
N VAL A 8 -16.42 5.28 9.33
CA VAL A 8 -16.68 4.39 8.17
C VAL A 8 -18.18 4.27 7.84
N LEU A 9 -19.10 4.72 8.70
CA LEU A 9 -20.54 4.43 8.56
C LEU A 9 -21.40 5.59 8.01
N THR A 10 -20.85 6.77 7.76
CA THR A 10 -21.68 7.97 7.44
C THR A 10 -21.78 8.32 5.95
N ILE A 11 -21.23 7.52 5.03
CA ILE A 11 -21.33 7.76 3.57
C ILE A 11 -22.51 7.00 2.92
N ALA A 12 -23.36 6.32 3.70
CA ALA A 12 -24.44 5.48 3.16
C ALA A 12 -25.80 6.19 2.92
N MET A 13 -25.88 7.52 3.05
CA MET A 13 -27.17 8.24 3.04
C MET A 13 -27.18 9.45 2.08
N ALA A 14 -26.90 9.23 0.80
CA ALA A 14 -27.28 10.20 -0.23
C ALA A 14 -27.55 9.47 -1.54
N GLY A 15 -28.78 9.60 -2.07
CA GLY A 15 -29.13 9.20 -3.43
C GLY A 15 -29.87 7.88 -3.57
N SER A 16 -31.17 7.88 -3.27
CA SER A 16 -32.10 6.94 -3.91
C SER A 16 -32.36 7.40 -5.35
N ALA A 17 -31.37 7.20 -6.21
CA ALA A 17 -31.53 7.22 -7.66
C ALA A 17 -31.15 5.84 -8.18
N THR A 18 -31.68 5.47 -9.33
CA THR A 18 -31.53 4.16 -9.95
C THR A 18 -30.08 3.92 -10.40
N ALA A 19 -29.22 3.50 -9.47
CA ALA A 19 -27.85 3.06 -9.72
C ALA A 19 -27.89 1.74 -10.48
N GLN A 20 -27.98 1.86 -11.78
CA GLN A 20 -27.66 0.82 -12.75
C GLN A 20 -26.40 1.32 -13.45
N GLU A 21 -25.51 0.40 -13.83
CA GLU A 21 -24.23 0.73 -14.44
C GLU A 21 -24.49 1.39 -15.80
N HIS A 22 -24.59 2.70 -15.76
CA HIS A 22 -24.84 3.55 -16.89
C HIS A 22 -23.61 4.41 -17.08
N ALA A 23 -23.27 4.69 -18.33
CA ALA A 23 -22.24 5.66 -18.64
C ALA A 23 -22.52 6.97 -17.89
N GLY A 24 -21.52 7.47 -17.16
CA GLY A 24 -21.63 8.66 -16.30
C GLY A 24 -21.98 8.40 -14.83
N GLY A 25 -22.29 7.16 -14.44
CA GLY A 25 -22.44 6.78 -13.02
C GLY A 25 -21.11 6.83 -12.25
N GLY A 26 -21.17 7.04 -10.94
CA GLY A 26 -20.00 7.10 -10.07
C GLY A 26 -20.00 6.01 -9.00
N TYR A 27 -18.84 5.75 -8.43
CA TYR A 27 -18.74 4.94 -7.21
C TYR A 27 -17.53 5.32 -6.37
N ALA A 28 -17.57 4.95 -5.10
CA ALA A 28 -16.46 5.02 -4.18
C ALA A 28 -16.13 3.64 -3.64
N PHE A 29 -14.87 3.40 -3.30
CA PHE A 29 -14.44 2.14 -2.71
C PHE A 29 -13.39 2.35 -1.63
N GLY A 30 -13.33 1.41 -0.69
CA GLY A 30 -12.38 1.46 0.41
C GLY A 30 -12.19 0.08 1.04
N GLY A 31 -11.01 -0.17 1.59
CA GLY A 31 -10.72 -1.49 2.15
C GLY A 31 -9.37 -1.62 2.82
N ILE A 32 -9.09 -2.84 3.24
CA ILE A 32 -7.81 -3.26 3.82
C ILE A 32 -7.05 -4.12 2.81
N VAL A 33 -5.73 -3.98 2.82
CA VAL A 33 -4.85 -4.72 1.92
C VAL A 33 -3.70 -5.34 2.69
N SER A 34 -3.46 -6.62 2.46
CA SER A 34 -2.19 -7.29 2.75
C SER A 34 -1.22 -7.01 1.61
N ILE A 35 -0.06 -6.48 1.93
CA ILE A 35 0.95 -6.05 0.97
C ILE A 35 2.21 -6.84 1.22
N ARG A 36 2.78 -7.40 0.16
CA ARG A 36 4.05 -8.13 0.20
C ARG A 36 5.04 -7.48 -0.76
N GLN A 37 6.21 -7.14 -0.23
CA GLN A 37 7.35 -6.64 -0.99
C GLN A 37 8.59 -7.48 -0.69
N PRO A 38 9.47 -7.72 -1.68
CA PRO A 38 10.76 -8.36 -1.42
C PRO A 38 11.64 -7.42 -0.59
N GLY A 39 12.46 -7.98 0.28
CA GLY A 39 13.38 -7.24 1.15
C GLY A 39 13.50 -7.86 2.55
N PRO A 40 14.45 -7.38 3.37
CA PRO A 40 14.63 -7.81 4.76
C PRO A 40 13.41 -7.56 5.64
N THR A 41 13.25 -8.42 6.65
CA THR A 41 12.21 -8.30 7.68
C THR A 41 12.76 -8.72 9.03
N GLY A 42 12.44 -7.96 10.08
CA GLY A 42 12.82 -8.32 11.45
C GLY A 42 14.33 -8.26 11.66
N GLU A 43 14.86 -9.14 12.52
CA GLU A 43 16.30 -9.20 12.82
C GLU A 43 17.01 -10.15 11.87
N ALA A 44 17.83 -9.59 10.98
CA ALA A 44 18.69 -10.37 10.11
C ALA A 44 20.08 -9.74 10.06
N PRO A 45 21.16 -10.51 10.31
CA PRO A 45 22.51 -10.02 10.07
C PRO A 45 22.66 -9.79 8.56
N GLN A 46 22.64 -8.52 8.16
CA GLN A 46 22.80 -8.10 6.77
C GLN A 46 24.13 -7.36 6.63
N THR A 47 24.67 -7.36 5.42
CA THR A 47 25.97 -6.74 5.19
C THR A 47 25.85 -5.27 4.74
N TYR A 48 24.71 -4.81 4.19
CA TYR A 48 24.53 -3.43 3.71
C TYR A 48 23.05 -2.99 3.54
N ASP A 49 22.81 -1.67 3.76
CA ASP A 49 21.61 -0.83 3.56
C ASP A 49 20.62 -1.33 2.49
N THR A 50 19.75 -2.27 2.85
CA THR A 50 18.70 -2.80 1.98
C THR A 50 17.34 -2.28 2.43
N ALA A 51 16.51 -1.82 1.48
CA ALA A 51 15.19 -1.30 1.81
C ALA A 51 14.32 -2.35 2.54
N PRO A 52 13.76 -2.06 3.73
CA PRO A 52 12.90 -2.98 4.46
C PRO A 52 11.76 -3.49 3.59
N GLY A 53 11.49 -4.80 3.60
CA GLY A 53 10.43 -5.43 2.82
C GLY A 53 9.42 -6.15 3.71
N GLY A 54 8.86 -7.24 3.20
CA GLY A 54 7.99 -8.13 3.96
C GLY A 54 6.50 -7.96 3.72
N ALA A 55 5.72 -8.57 4.61
CA ALA A 55 4.28 -8.51 4.62
C ALA A 55 3.79 -7.43 5.60
N THR A 56 2.90 -6.55 5.17
CA THR A 56 2.25 -5.55 6.03
C THR A 56 0.77 -5.44 5.72
N ILE A 57 0.01 -4.89 6.67
CA ILE A 57 -1.38 -4.53 6.47
C ILE A 57 -1.46 -3.02 6.21
N GLY A 58 -2.16 -2.67 5.15
CA GLY A 58 -2.41 -1.31 4.70
C GLY A 58 -3.88 -1.04 4.48
N TRP A 59 -4.16 0.12 3.91
CA TRP A 59 -5.50 0.56 3.54
C TRP A 59 -5.50 1.10 2.12
N LEU A 60 -6.67 1.09 1.49
CA LEU A 60 -6.93 1.78 0.23
C LEU A 60 -8.26 2.52 0.30
N ILE A 61 -8.35 3.62 -0.43
CA ILE A 61 -9.58 4.33 -0.76
C ILE A 61 -9.50 4.82 -2.19
N GLY A 62 -10.63 4.91 -2.87
CA GLY A 62 -10.67 5.39 -4.23
C GLY A 62 -12.06 5.75 -4.70
N ILE A 63 -12.10 6.33 -5.88
CA ILE A 63 -13.31 6.69 -6.60
C ILE A 63 -13.20 6.18 -8.03
N GLY A 64 -14.34 5.89 -8.65
CA GLY A 64 -14.42 5.48 -10.04
C GLY A 64 -15.63 6.08 -10.74
N ALA A 65 -15.53 6.16 -12.06
CA ALA A 65 -16.62 6.60 -12.93
C ALA A 65 -16.76 5.63 -14.11
N PHE A 66 -17.99 5.27 -14.43
CA PHE A 66 -18.29 4.44 -15.58
C PHE A 66 -18.18 5.27 -16.86
N VAL A 67 -17.22 4.91 -17.71
CA VAL A 67 -17.11 5.47 -19.06
C VAL A 67 -18.12 4.77 -19.97
N THR A 68 -18.26 3.47 -19.81
CA THR A 68 -19.27 2.62 -20.47
C THR A 68 -19.80 1.60 -19.47
N PRO A 69 -20.87 0.85 -19.79
CA PRO A 69 -21.34 -0.24 -18.92
C PRO A 69 -20.30 -1.34 -18.66
N VAL A 70 -19.27 -1.44 -19.51
CA VAL A 70 -18.24 -2.50 -19.43
C VAL A 70 -16.87 -1.97 -18.98
N VAL A 71 -16.70 -0.65 -18.89
CA VAL A 71 -15.42 -0.02 -18.53
C VAL A 71 -15.65 1.17 -17.60
N SER A 72 -14.91 1.20 -16.50
CA SER A 72 -14.78 2.35 -15.61
C SER A 72 -13.32 2.80 -15.48
N VAL A 73 -13.13 4.05 -15.08
CA VAL A 73 -11.82 4.61 -14.73
C VAL A 73 -11.81 4.91 -13.25
N GLU A 74 -10.72 4.54 -12.58
CA GLU A 74 -10.53 4.66 -11.14
C GLU A 74 -9.31 5.50 -10.78
N PHE A 75 -9.43 6.18 -9.65
CA PHE A 75 -8.34 6.79 -8.92
C PHE A 75 -8.30 6.22 -7.50
N GLU A 76 -7.15 5.68 -7.12
CA GLU A 76 -6.93 5.03 -5.82
C GLU A 76 -5.75 5.67 -5.11
N ILE A 77 -5.92 5.91 -3.81
CA ILE A 77 -4.84 6.20 -2.87
C ILE A 77 -4.76 5.03 -1.90
N SER A 78 -3.56 4.47 -1.73
CA SER A 78 -3.33 3.43 -0.73
C SER A 78 -2.01 3.60 0.00
N SER A 79 -1.90 2.98 1.16
CA SER A 79 -0.70 3.01 1.99
C SER A 79 -0.39 1.63 2.52
N THR A 80 0.90 1.29 2.56
CA THR A 80 1.38 0.15 3.35
C THR A 80 1.30 0.44 4.85
N GLY A 81 1.43 -0.64 5.63
CA GLY A 81 1.90 -0.51 7.00
C GLY A 81 3.37 -0.08 7.05
N ILE A 82 3.93 0.03 8.24
CA ILE A 82 5.38 0.24 8.38
C ILE A 82 6.06 -1.11 8.21
N MET A 83 6.99 -1.18 7.26
CA MET A 83 7.93 -2.28 7.08
C MET A 83 9.19 -1.98 7.88
N THR A 84 9.72 -2.97 8.59
CA THR A 84 10.88 -2.79 9.46
C THR A 84 11.94 -3.85 9.21
N ALA A 85 13.20 -3.41 9.21
CA ALA A 85 14.37 -4.26 9.21
C ALA A 85 15.31 -3.80 10.34
N ARG A 86 15.84 -4.76 11.09
CA ARG A 86 16.79 -4.55 12.17
C ARG A 86 18.07 -5.27 11.82
N GLU A 87 19.13 -4.50 11.61
CA GLU A 87 20.41 -4.96 11.13
C GLU A 87 21.46 -4.80 12.23
N PRO A 88 21.76 -5.87 12.98
CA PRO A 88 22.87 -5.84 13.92
C PRO A 88 24.19 -5.78 13.13
N SER A 89 24.91 -4.66 13.24
CA SER A 89 26.19 -4.47 12.55
C SER A 89 27.36 -4.98 13.40
N ARG A 90 28.52 -5.12 12.75
CA ARG A 90 29.80 -5.29 13.46
C ARG A 90 30.04 -4.07 14.37
N TYR A 91 30.72 -4.30 15.50
CA TYR A 91 31.05 -3.30 16.54
C TYR A 91 29.88 -2.84 17.43
N GLY A 92 28.82 -3.65 17.52
CA GLY A 92 27.70 -3.45 18.45
C GLY A 92 26.88 -2.19 18.18
N MET A 93 26.82 -1.78 16.91
CA MET A 93 25.76 -0.92 16.43
C MET A 93 24.63 -1.78 15.86
N THR A 94 23.43 -1.27 15.85
CA THR A 94 22.26 -1.91 15.25
C THR A 94 21.46 -0.83 14.54
N PHE A 95 21.29 -0.99 13.24
CA PHE A 95 20.51 -0.09 12.42
C PHE A 95 19.08 -0.59 12.36
N ASN A 96 18.13 0.27 12.70
CA ASN A 96 16.70 0.03 12.52
C ASN A 96 16.22 0.87 11.36
N GLU A 97 15.84 0.20 10.30
CA GLU A 97 15.30 0.80 9.10
C GLU A 97 13.79 0.59 9.06
N GLU A 98 13.07 1.67 8.80
CA GLU A 98 11.62 1.66 8.64
C GLU A 98 11.23 2.25 7.30
N ARG A 99 10.19 1.68 6.69
CA ARG A 99 9.69 2.16 5.40
C ARG A 99 8.19 2.08 5.30
N ARG A 100 7.60 3.04 4.58
CA ARG A 100 6.20 3.04 4.19
C ARG A 100 6.07 3.51 2.75
N ASP A 101 5.31 2.80 1.95
CA ASP A 101 4.97 3.22 0.60
C ASP A 101 3.54 3.75 0.56
N ARG A 102 3.34 4.87 -0.13
CA ARG A 102 2.03 5.39 -0.51
C ARG A 102 1.90 5.31 -2.02
N PHE A 103 0.79 4.75 -2.50
CA PHE A 103 0.50 4.58 -3.91
C PHE A 103 -0.59 5.56 -4.32
N PHE A 104 -0.39 6.20 -5.46
CA PHE A 104 -1.37 6.98 -6.18
C PHE A 104 -1.57 6.31 -7.53
N THR A 105 -2.72 5.71 -7.73
CA THR A 105 -2.98 4.82 -8.87
C THR A 105 -4.13 5.38 -9.70
N SER A 106 -3.95 5.37 -11.02
CA SER A 106 -5.03 5.60 -11.98
C SER A 106 -5.13 4.37 -12.88
N ALA A 107 -6.32 3.79 -12.99
CA ALA A 107 -6.51 2.54 -13.69
C ALA A 107 -7.84 2.47 -14.43
N ALA A 108 -7.87 1.68 -15.50
CA ALA A 108 -9.10 1.23 -16.13
C ALA A 108 -9.51 -0.10 -15.51
N ARG A 109 -10.81 -0.26 -15.29
CA ARG A 109 -11.44 -1.48 -14.79
C ARG A 109 -12.45 -1.96 -15.80
N PHE A 110 -12.39 -3.25 -16.11
CA PHE A 110 -13.30 -3.91 -17.04
C PHE A 110 -14.32 -4.72 -16.26
N HIS A 111 -15.60 -4.63 -16.59
CA HIS A 111 -16.65 -5.35 -15.87
C HIS A 111 -17.09 -6.58 -16.68
N VAL A 112 -16.78 -7.78 -16.18
CA VAL A 112 -17.11 -9.05 -16.82
C VAL A 112 -18.09 -9.82 -15.92
N PRO A 113 -19.37 -9.90 -16.28
CA PRO A 113 -20.35 -10.57 -15.44
C PRO A 113 -20.10 -12.09 -15.37
N ILE A 114 -20.00 -12.62 -14.15
CA ILE A 114 -19.83 -14.05 -13.87
C ILE A 114 -21.04 -14.53 -13.06
N GLY A 115 -22.15 -14.72 -13.77
CA GLY A 115 -23.41 -15.16 -13.19
C GLY A 115 -24.30 -14.00 -12.76
N ARG A 116 -25.16 -14.22 -11.75
CA ARG A 116 -26.20 -13.25 -11.35
C ARG A 116 -25.78 -12.32 -10.21
N LEU A 117 -24.74 -12.68 -9.46
CA LEU A 117 -24.39 -12.05 -8.18
C LEU A 117 -22.92 -11.61 -8.10
N ALA A 118 -22.13 -11.91 -9.13
CA ALA A 118 -20.70 -11.69 -9.10
C ALA A 118 -20.17 -11.27 -10.46
N ASP A 119 -19.24 -10.31 -10.45
CA ASP A 119 -18.54 -9.85 -11.64
C ASP A 119 -17.03 -9.93 -11.40
N LEU A 120 -16.31 -10.44 -12.39
CA LEU A 120 -14.86 -10.34 -12.42
C LEU A 120 -14.49 -9.00 -13.02
N GLU A 121 -13.60 -8.30 -12.32
CA GLU A 121 -13.20 -6.95 -12.65
C GLU A 121 -11.69 -6.87 -12.85
N PRO A 122 -11.17 -7.22 -14.04
CA PRO A 122 -9.76 -6.99 -14.38
C PRO A 122 -9.43 -5.50 -14.33
N VAL A 123 -8.26 -5.17 -13.78
CA VAL A 123 -7.80 -3.79 -13.62
C VAL A 123 -6.38 -3.64 -14.14
N ALA A 124 -6.13 -2.58 -14.91
CA ALA A 124 -4.81 -2.23 -15.41
C ALA A 124 -4.63 -0.71 -15.46
N GLY A 125 -3.43 -0.22 -15.16
CA GLY A 125 -3.19 1.21 -15.09
C GLY A 125 -1.75 1.58 -14.75
N VAL A 126 -1.60 2.81 -14.28
CA VAL A 126 -0.33 3.41 -13.85
C VAL A 126 -0.38 3.75 -12.37
N THR A 127 0.78 3.71 -11.72
CA THR A 127 0.90 4.04 -10.31
C THR A 127 2.14 4.89 -10.05
N VAL A 128 2.01 5.83 -9.11
CA VAL A 128 3.11 6.60 -8.55
C VAL A 128 3.25 6.20 -7.10
N VAL A 129 4.45 5.78 -6.73
CA VAL A 129 4.78 5.33 -5.37
C VAL A 129 5.67 6.36 -4.71
N ARG A 130 5.23 6.88 -3.57
CA ARG A 130 6.05 7.70 -2.68
C ARG A 130 6.54 6.83 -1.53
N SER A 131 7.84 6.60 -1.47
CA SER A 131 8.49 5.84 -0.41
C SER A 131 9.00 6.78 0.67
N GLU A 132 8.42 6.67 1.86
CA GLU A 132 8.87 7.34 3.08
C GLU A 132 9.74 6.35 3.86
N SER A 133 10.92 6.78 4.32
CA SER A 133 11.82 5.93 5.09
C SER A 133 12.42 6.67 6.28
N TRP A 134 12.74 5.90 7.31
CA TRP A 134 13.35 6.38 8.54
C TRP A 134 14.45 5.44 8.97
N SER A 135 15.52 5.99 9.52
CA SER A 135 16.63 5.26 10.09
C SER A 135 16.80 5.61 11.57
N GLN A 136 17.22 4.63 12.36
CA GLN A 136 17.57 4.81 13.75
C GLN A 136 18.71 3.88 14.13
N THR A 137 19.80 4.45 14.63
CA THR A 137 20.96 3.69 15.08
C THR A 137 20.88 3.46 16.58
N GLU A 138 21.19 2.24 17.00
CA GLU A 138 21.43 1.88 18.39
C GLU A 138 22.88 1.45 18.53
N TYR A 139 23.54 1.82 19.62
CA TYR A 139 24.88 1.30 19.89
C TYR A 139 25.07 0.93 21.35
N PHE A 140 25.83 -0.14 21.55
CA PHE A 140 26.24 -0.62 22.86
C PHE A 140 27.62 -0.05 23.20
N GLN A 141 27.69 0.71 24.29
CA GLN A 141 28.97 1.22 24.80
C GLN A 141 29.66 0.13 25.63
N PHE A 142 30.53 -0.66 25.01
CA PHE A 142 31.23 -1.78 25.67
C PHE A 142 32.35 -1.34 26.63
N TRP A 143 32.77 -0.07 26.60
CA TRP A 143 33.92 0.48 27.34
C TRP A 143 33.56 1.23 28.63
N LEU A 144 32.27 1.38 28.95
CA LEU A 144 31.80 2.01 30.20
C LEU A 144 31.33 0.94 31.18
N SER A 145 31.79 0.99 32.44
CA SER A 145 31.29 0.15 33.54
C SER A 145 30.24 0.93 34.36
N PRO A 146 29.04 0.37 34.62
CA PRO A 146 28.58 -0.96 34.23
C PRO A 146 28.34 -1.05 32.72
N GLN A 147 28.86 -2.12 32.10
CA GLN A 147 28.65 -2.43 30.68
C GLN A 147 27.17 -2.69 30.46
N GLN A 148 26.42 -1.73 29.90
CA GLN A 148 25.10 -1.95 29.28
C GLN A 148 24.33 -0.69 28.84
N GLN A 149 24.93 0.49 28.68
CA GLN A 149 24.15 1.61 28.17
C GLN A 149 23.93 1.46 26.66
N ARG A 150 22.75 0.95 26.29
CA ARG A 150 22.20 1.04 24.93
C ARG A 150 21.85 2.50 24.69
N VAL A 151 22.62 3.16 23.85
CA VAL A 151 22.27 4.50 23.38
C VAL A 151 21.46 4.35 22.11
N VAL A 152 20.32 5.02 22.07
CA VAL A 152 19.40 5.00 20.94
C VAL A 152 19.43 6.39 20.34
N GLU A 153 19.89 6.51 19.10
CA GLU A 153 19.91 7.78 18.39
C GLU A 153 18.49 8.22 18.02
N PRO A 154 18.27 9.53 17.77
CA PRO A 154 17.01 10.00 17.25
C PRO A 154 16.64 9.31 15.95
N ARG A 155 15.35 9.05 15.76
CA ARG A 155 14.81 8.57 14.48
C ARG A 155 14.92 9.67 13.44
N VAL A 156 15.71 9.44 12.39
CA VAL A 156 15.95 10.38 11.30
C VAL A 156 15.05 10.03 10.12
N ALA A 157 14.40 11.02 9.53
CA ALA A 157 13.60 10.83 8.32
C ALA A 157 14.48 11.05 7.08
N ASN A 158 14.44 10.10 6.15
CA ASN A 158 15.14 10.20 4.88
C ASN A 158 14.27 10.91 3.83
N ALA A 159 14.91 11.45 2.79
CA ALA A 159 14.20 12.08 1.68
C ALA A 159 13.24 11.08 1.00
N ALA A 160 11.99 11.50 0.78
CA ALA A 160 11.01 10.63 0.13
C ALA A 160 11.36 10.42 -1.34
N VAL A 161 11.31 9.18 -1.79
CA VAL A 161 11.62 8.82 -3.19
C VAL A 161 10.33 8.56 -3.96
N LEU A 162 10.22 9.13 -5.16
CA LEU A 162 9.11 8.89 -6.07
C LEU A 162 9.50 7.84 -7.11
N ARG A 163 8.63 6.86 -7.31
CA ARG A 163 8.77 5.79 -8.31
C ARG A 163 7.52 5.72 -9.17
N PHE A 164 7.70 5.43 -10.45
CA PHE A 164 6.61 5.22 -11.39
C PHE A 164 6.50 3.75 -11.74
N GLY A 165 5.29 3.29 -11.99
CA GLY A 165 5.05 1.90 -12.32
C GLY A 165 3.71 1.67 -12.99
N PHE A 166 3.46 0.40 -13.23
CA PHE A 166 2.17 -0.07 -13.70
C PHE A 166 1.44 -0.77 -12.57
N VAL A 167 0.13 -0.88 -12.70
CA VAL A 167 -0.69 -1.76 -11.87
C VAL A 167 -1.43 -2.71 -12.79
N ALA A 168 -1.49 -3.98 -12.41
CA ALA A 168 -2.32 -4.98 -13.04
C ALA A 168 -2.94 -5.87 -11.96
N GLY A 169 -4.15 -6.37 -12.19
CA GLY A 169 -4.79 -7.27 -11.24
C GLY A 169 -6.23 -7.58 -11.61
N ALA A 170 -6.94 -8.16 -10.66
CA ALA A 170 -8.35 -8.46 -10.79
C ALA A 170 -9.04 -8.35 -9.44
N ASP A 171 -10.28 -7.93 -9.49
CA ASP A 171 -11.20 -7.96 -8.36
C ASP A 171 -12.37 -8.88 -8.68
N LEU A 172 -13.01 -9.38 -7.63
CA LEU A 172 -14.27 -10.09 -7.76
C LEU A 172 -15.32 -9.31 -6.99
N ARG A 173 -16.19 -8.61 -7.71
CA ARG A 173 -17.29 -7.86 -7.12
C ARG A 173 -18.42 -8.82 -6.80
N ILE A 174 -18.79 -8.96 -5.54
CA ILE A 174 -19.87 -9.83 -5.08
C ILE A 174 -20.88 -8.98 -4.32
N GLY A 175 -22.12 -8.95 -4.80
CA GLY A 175 -23.19 -8.27 -4.07
C GLY A 175 -24.22 -7.56 -4.93
N GLY A 176 -24.84 -6.56 -4.32
CA GLY A 176 -25.96 -5.84 -4.92
C GLY A 176 -25.52 -4.61 -5.70
N ARG A 177 -26.48 -3.98 -6.37
CA ARG A 177 -26.28 -2.83 -7.26
C ARG A 177 -25.75 -1.55 -6.59
N ARG A 178 -25.92 -1.42 -5.27
CA ARG A 178 -25.52 -0.22 -4.52
C ARG A 178 -24.30 -0.44 -3.65
N ALA A 179 -24.09 -1.68 -3.22
CA ALA A 179 -23.03 -2.05 -2.31
C ALA A 179 -22.56 -3.45 -2.65
N ALA A 180 -21.26 -3.58 -2.86
CA ALA A 180 -20.63 -4.86 -3.15
C ALA A 180 -19.38 -5.05 -2.31
N PHE A 181 -19.16 -6.30 -1.92
CA PHE A 181 -17.90 -6.76 -1.35
C PHE A 181 -16.92 -7.05 -2.49
N VAL A 182 -15.69 -6.59 -2.34
CA VAL A 182 -14.69 -6.62 -3.42
C VAL A 182 -13.36 -7.18 -2.89
N PRO A 183 -13.19 -8.51 -2.83
CA PRO A 183 -11.86 -9.12 -2.76
C PRO A 183 -11.05 -8.70 -3.99
N SER A 184 -9.79 -8.35 -3.76
CA SER A 184 -8.91 -7.74 -4.75
C SER A 184 -7.52 -8.35 -4.72
N PHE A 185 -6.92 -8.45 -5.90
CA PHE A 185 -5.49 -8.71 -6.07
C PHE A 185 -4.89 -7.71 -7.05
N ARG A 186 -3.72 -7.16 -6.71
CA ARG A 186 -2.96 -6.22 -7.51
C ARG A 186 -1.48 -6.56 -7.47
N TRP A 187 -0.85 -6.50 -8.63
CA TRP A 187 0.58 -6.51 -8.80
C TRP A 187 1.03 -5.16 -9.35
N CYS A 188 2.02 -4.56 -8.71
CA CYS A 188 2.52 -3.23 -9.02
C CYS A 188 4.03 -3.30 -9.26
N PRO A 189 4.49 -3.58 -10.50
CA PRO A 189 5.88 -3.40 -10.89
C PRO A 189 6.19 -1.90 -11.01
N THR A 190 7.28 -1.47 -10.40
CA THR A 190 7.77 -0.08 -10.40
C THR A 190 9.21 -0.02 -10.90
N GLY A 191 9.53 1.01 -11.66
CA GLY A 191 10.90 1.30 -12.06
C GLY A 191 11.74 1.89 -10.93
N ASP A 192 12.97 2.23 -11.27
CA ASP A 192 13.90 2.91 -10.36
C ASP A 192 13.36 4.30 -9.99
N GLY A 193 13.65 4.72 -8.76
CA GLY A 193 13.16 5.99 -8.23
C GLY A 193 13.87 7.18 -8.83
N LEU A 194 13.15 8.31 -8.91
CA LEU A 194 13.73 9.61 -9.16
C LEU A 194 14.41 10.11 -7.88
N SER A 195 15.60 9.59 -7.58
CA SER A 195 16.46 10.12 -6.51
C SER A 195 17.93 10.08 -6.94
N GLU A 196 18.62 11.21 -6.79
CA GLU A 196 20.06 11.33 -7.05
C GLU A 196 20.91 10.53 -6.03
N ARG A 197 20.34 10.24 -4.85
CA ARG A 197 20.97 9.42 -3.79
C ARG A 197 19.91 8.57 -3.09
N PRO A 198 19.71 7.30 -3.49
CA PRO A 198 18.80 6.43 -2.74
C PRO A 198 19.36 6.19 -1.33
N PRO A 199 18.49 6.14 -0.29
CA PRO A 199 18.92 5.83 1.08
C PRO A 199 19.44 4.38 1.22
N TYR A 200 19.15 3.52 0.24
CA TYR A 200 19.54 2.12 0.22
C TYR A 200 20.47 1.85 -0.96
N ALA A 201 21.62 1.23 -0.70
CA ALA A 201 22.61 0.92 -1.73
C ALA A 201 22.07 -0.05 -2.79
N THR A 202 21.18 -0.96 -2.38
CA THR A 202 20.50 -1.92 -3.27
C THR A 202 19.25 -1.36 -3.94
N GLY A 203 18.88 -0.11 -3.65
CA GLY A 203 17.63 0.49 -4.10
C GLY A 203 16.38 -0.01 -3.39
N PHE A 204 15.22 0.39 -3.90
CA PHE A 204 13.90 0.01 -3.37
C PHE A 204 13.33 -1.23 -4.07
N PRO A 205 12.39 -1.97 -3.45
CA PRO A 205 11.77 -3.13 -4.07
C PRO A 205 10.99 -2.76 -5.33
N THR A 206 11.34 -3.33 -6.49
CA THR A 206 10.74 -2.99 -7.79
C THR A 206 9.39 -3.65 -8.06
N SER A 207 8.89 -4.46 -7.12
CA SER A 207 7.65 -5.22 -7.29
C SER A 207 6.88 -5.28 -5.98
N THR A 208 5.59 -4.97 -6.04
CA THR A 208 4.67 -5.02 -4.90
C THR A 208 3.47 -5.87 -5.23
N MET A 209 3.15 -6.86 -4.39
CA MET A 209 1.90 -7.60 -4.47
C MET A 209 0.96 -7.11 -3.38
N ARG A 210 -0.31 -6.91 -3.71
CA ARG A 210 -1.36 -6.47 -2.79
C ARG A 210 -2.56 -7.40 -2.95
N ALA A 211 -2.99 -8.02 -1.86
CA ALA A 211 -4.21 -8.81 -1.81
C ALA A 211 -5.09 -8.21 -0.72
N GLY A 212 -6.36 -7.93 -1.01
CA GLY A 212 -7.21 -7.21 -0.08
C GLY A 212 -8.68 -7.53 -0.22
N ALA A 213 -9.46 -6.84 0.60
CA ALA A 213 -10.90 -6.87 0.53
C ALA A 213 -11.46 -5.51 0.95
N GLY A 214 -12.51 -5.09 0.27
CA GLY A 214 -13.14 -3.79 0.49
C GLY A 214 -14.62 -3.80 0.21
N LEU A 215 -15.20 -2.61 0.33
CA LEU A 215 -16.58 -2.32 0.01
C LEU A 215 -16.59 -1.25 -1.08
N ARG A 216 -17.43 -1.46 -2.09
CA ARG A 216 -17.72 -0.49 -3.15
C ARG A 216 -19.16 -0.02 -3.03
N ILE A 217 -19.38 1.29 -3.16
CA ILE A 217 -20.67 1.95 -3.08
C ILE A 217 -20.92 2.75 -4.36
N ASP A 218 -21.98 2.41 -5.08
CA ASP A 218 -22.36 3.04 -6.36
C ASP A 218 -23.40 4.16 -6.13
N PHE A 219 -23.28 5.29 -6.83
CA PHE A 219 -24.16 6.46 -6.71
C PHE A 219 -24.44 7.17 -8.04
#